data_AF-A0A355XTC9-F1
#
_entry.id   AF-A0A355XTC9-F1
#
_cell.length_a   1.000
_cell.length_b   1.000
_cell.length_c   1.000
_cell.angle_alpha   90.00
_cell.angle_beta   90.00
_cell.angle_gamma   90.00
#
_symmetry.space_group_name_H-M   'P 1'
#
loop_
_entity.id
_entity.type
_entity.pdbx_description
1 polymer ?
#
loop_
_entity_poly.entity_id
_entity_poly.type
_entity_poly.pdbx_seq_one_letter_code
_entity_poly.pdbx_strand_id
1 'polypeptide(L)'
;MSDDRQQLLARLMRAMVAYDRGDVPRVQHFVKVHDFARTIALLEGMAPSGRFVLEAAAILHDVGIHASEARYGDSGGKHQEELGPAEARKVLAGVGGFSPHEVERICWLIAHHHTYTGVTALDHRILLEADFLVNSFEDRLSAESIATFRDRVFRTPSGLALLSDMWGQ
;
A
#
# COMPACT_ATOMS: atom_id res chain seq x y z
N MET A 1 -20.80 -7.98 -10.68
CA MET A 1 -19.74 -7.05 -11.11
C MET A 1 -19.02 -6.36 -9.95
N SER A 2 -19.67 -5.57 -9.07
CA SER A 2 -18.95 -5.00 -7.91
C SER A 2 -18.61 -6.04 -6.85
N ASP A 3 -19.53 -6.99 -6.62
CA ASP A 3 -19.39 -8.04 -5.60
C ASP A 3 -18.22 -9.01 -5.91
N ASP A 4 -18.06 -9.39 -7.19
CA ASP A 4 -16.99 -10.28 -7.64
C ASP A 4 -15.58 -9.72 -7.36
N ARG A 5 -15.44 -8.38 -7.50
CA ARG A 5 -14.16 -7.68 -7.28
C ARG A 5 -13.85 -7.53 -5.80
N GLN A 6 -14.85 -7.27 -4.96
CA GLN A 6 -14.68 -7.27 -3.51
C GLN A 6 -14.31 -8.66 -2.99
N GLN A 7 -14.95 -9.71 -3.53
CA GLN A 7 -14.61 -11.08 -3.17
C GLN A 7 -13.20 -11.48 -3.64
N LEU A 8 -12.73 -10.93 -4.76
CA LEU A 8 -11.33 -11.10 -5.19
C LEU A 8 -10.33 -10.41 -4.25
N LEU A 9 -10.61 -9.18 -3.80
CA LEU A 9 -9.79 -8.50 -2.79
C LEU A 9 -9.77 -9.26 -1.45
N ALA A 10 -10.91 -9.82 -1.02
CA ALA A 10 -10.97 -10.64 0.18
C ALA A 10 -10.11 -11.91 0.07
N ARG A 11 -10.08 -12.56 -1.12
CA ARG A 11 -9.18 -13.68 -1.39
C ARG A 11 -7.71 -13.25 -1.38
N LEU A 12 -7.40 -12.07 -1.93
CA LEU A 12 -6.05 -11.52 -1.92
C LEU A 12 -5.58 -11.20 -0.50
N MET A 13 -6.42 -10.54 0.30
CA MET A 13 -6.20 -10.26 1.72
C MET A 13 -5.84 -11.55 2.47
N ARG A 14 -6.65 -12.60 2.32
CA ARG A 14 -6.38 -13.91 2.93
C ARG A 14 -5.05 -14.52 2.45
N ALA A 15 -4.73 -14.39 1.16
CA ALA A 15 -3.49 -14.90 0.62
C ALA A 15 -2.27 -14.17 1.18
N MET A 16 -2.34 -12.84 1.34
CA MET A 16 -1.26 -12.05 1.94
C MET A 16 -1.10 -12.36 3.44
N VAL A 17 -2.20 -12.52 4.19
CA VAL A 17 -2.13 -13.00 5.59
C VAL A 17 -1.44 -14.37 5.70
N ALA A 18 -1.69 -15.26 4.74
CA ALA A 18 -1.04 -16.57 4.71
C ALA A 18 0.44 -16.50 4.30
N TYR A 19 0.80 -15.53 3.44
CA TYR A 19 2.18 -15.23 3.09
C TYR A 19 2.95 -14.71 4.31
N ASP A 20 2.36 -13.79 5.08
CA ASP A 20 2.93 -13.23 6.32
C ASP A 20 2.64 -14.06 7.58
N ARG A 21 2.48 -15.37 7.42
CA ARG A 21 2.14 -16.26 8.53
C ARG A 21 3.17 -16.17 9.67
N GLY A 22 2.70 -15.78 10.85
CA GLY A 22 3.55 -15.64 12.03
C GLY A 22 4.08 -14.22 12.26
N ASP A 23 3.85 -13.30 11.32
CA ASP A 23 4.20 -11.88 11.46
C ASP A 23 2.92 -11.04 11.66
N VAL A 24 2.42 -11.04 12.90
CA VAL A 24 1.19 -10.31 13.26
C VAL A 24 1.32 -8.80 13.02
N PRO A 25 2.43 -8.13 13.39
CA PRO A 25 2.61 -6.70 13.07
C PRO A 25 2.47 -6.39 11.58
N ARG A 26 3.12 -7.14 10.69
CA ARG A 26 3.00 -6.92 9.22
C ARG A 26 1.58 -7.10 8.73
N VAL A 27 0.89 -8.14 9.21
CA VAL A 27 -0.53 -8.36 8.88
C VAL A 27 -1.40 -7.18 9.30
N GLN A 28 -1.19 -6.64 10.50
CA GLN A 28 -1.96 -5.50 10.97
C GLN A 28 -1.64 -4.22 10.20
N HIS A 29 -0.38 -4.05 9.80
CA HIS A 29 0.09 -2.91 9.02
C HIS A 29 -0.68 -2.81 7.69
N PHE A 30 -0.56 -3.80 6.79
CA PHE A 30 -1.19 -3.70 5.48
C PHE A 30 -2.73 -3.69 5.53
N VAL A 31 -3.35 -4.27 6.56
CA VAL A 31 -4.82 -4.20 6.77
C VAL A 31 -5.26 -2.75 6.99
N LYS A 32 -4.52 -2.00 7.81
CA LYS A 32 -4.79 -0.57 8.05
C LYS A 32 -4.49 0.27 6.81
N VAL A 33 -3.36 0.01 6.14
CA VAL A 33 -2.98 0.73 4.91
C VAL A 33 -4.03 0.53 3.82
N HIS A 34 -4.54 -0.70 3.65
CA HIS A 34 -5.63 -0.99 2.72
C HIS A 34 -6.87 -0.13 3.01
N ASP A 35 -7.31 -0.03 4.26
CA ASP A 35 -8.55 0.69 4.58
C ASP A 35 -8.40 2.21 4.45
N PHE A 36 -7.22 2.75 4.78
CA PHE A 36 -6.89 4.15 4.50
C PHE A 36 -6.84 4.42 2.99
N ALA A 37 -6.15 3.59 2.22
CA ALA A 37 -6.05 3.74 0.76
C ALA A 37 -7.44 3.70 0.10
N ARG A 38 -8.29 2.75 0.53
CA ARG A 38 -9.68 2.65 0.07
C ARG A 38 -10.48 3.90 0.42
N THR A 39 -10.38 4.38 1.65
CA THR A 39 -11.09 5.57 2.14
C THR A 39 -10.70 6.81 1.35
N ILE A 40 -9.40 7.10 1.24
CA ILE A 40 -8.89 8.24 0.48
C ILE A 40 -9.35 8.13 -0.98
N ALA A 41 -9.19 6.98 -1.63
CA ALA A 41 -9.59 6.82 -3.02
C ALA A 41 -11.09 7.04 -3.27
N LEU A 42 -11.96 6.65 -2.32
CA LEU A 42 -13.39 6.95 -2.40
C LEU A 42 -13.68 8.44 -2.27
N LEU A 43 -13.04 9.12 -1.32
CA LEU A 43 -13.22 10.55 -1.07
C LEU A 43 -12.65 11.42 -2.20
N GLU A 44 -11.59 10.96 -2.87
CA GLU A 44 -11.03 11.59 -4.08
C GLU A 44 -11.83 11.27 -5.36
N GLY A 45 -12.93 10.51 -5.26
CA GLY A 45 -13.77 10.17 -6.42
C GLY A 45 -13.10 9.24 -7.43
N MET A 46 -12.13 8.43 -7.00
CA MET A 46 -11.40 7.51 -7.89
C MET A 46 -12.35 6.47 -8.50
N ALA A 47 -12.21 6.27 -9.81
CA ALA A 47 -12.99 5.29 -10.55
C ALA A 47 -12.82 3.87 -9.97
N PRO A 48 -13.86 3.02 -9.96
CA PRO A 48 -13.80 1.69 -9.35
C PRO A 48 -12.68 0.77 -9.87
N SER A 49 -12.32 0.88 -11.14
CA SER A 49 -11.23 0.09 -11.74
C SER A 49 -9.86 0.48 -11.20
N GLY A 50 -9.56 1.79 -11.10
CA GLY A 50 -8.33 2.29 -10.51
C GLY A 50 -8.26 2.01 -9.00
N ARG A 51 -9.39 2.19 -8.31
CA ARG A 51 -9.48 1.91 -6.88
C ARG A 51 -9.19 0.43 -6.57
N PHE A 52 -9.73 -0.51 -7.35
CA PHE A 52 -9.43 -1.92 -7.17
C PHE A 52 -7.92 -2.24 -7.27
N VAL A 53 -7.24 -1.63 -8.24
CA VAL A 53 -5.79 -1.80 -8.41
C VAL A 53 -5.02 -1.24 -7.22
N LEU A 54 -5.41 -0.05 -6.75
CA LEU A 54 -4.84 0.56 -5.56
C LEU A 54 -5.08 -0.28 -4.30
N GLU A 55 -6.30 -0.76 -4.07
CA GLU A 55 -6.64 -1.63 -2.93
C GLU A 55 -5.78 -2.91 -2.94
N ALA A 56 -5.61 -3.53 -4.11
CA ALA A 56 -4.76 -4.71 -4.27
C ALA A 56 -3.28 -4.39 -4.03
N ALA A 57 -2.79 -3.25 -4.51
CA ALA A 57 -1.42 -2.79 -4.25
C ALA A 57 -1.19 -2.48 -2.77
N ALA A 58 -2.14 -1.85 -2.08
CA ALA A 58 -2.06 -1.58 -0.65
C ALA A 58 -1.97 -2.86 0.19
N ILE A 59 -2.72 -3.92 -0.19
CA ILE A 59 -2.60 -5.23 0.46
C ILE A 59 -1.20 -5.82 0.29
N LEU A 60 -0.54 -5.59 -0.85
CA LEU A 60 0.71 -6.24 -1.22
C LEU A 60 1.97 -5.36 -1.12
N HIS A 61 1.87 -4.09 -0.70
CA HIS A 61 2.95 -3.12 -0.87
C HIS A 61 4.27 -3.59 -0.22
N ASP A 62 4.18 -4.20 0.96
CA ASP A 62 5.30 -4.74 1.73
C ASP A 62 5.63 -6.22 1.44
N VAL A 63 5.07 -6.84 0.40
CA VAL A 63 5.30 -8.27 0.09
C VAL A 63 6.78 -8.60 -0.15
N GLY A 64 7.59 -7.59 -0.45
CA GLY A 64 9.03 -7.69 -0.64
C GLY A 64 9.86 -7.87 0.64
N ILE A 65 9.30 -7.65 1.85
CA ILE A 65 10.08 -7.66 3.10
C ILE A 65 10.77 -9.01 3.32
N HIS A 66 10.06 -10.14 3.28
CA HIS A 66 10.68 -11.45 3.52
C HIS A 66 11.80 -11.78 2.52
N ALA A 67 11.62 -11.39 1.25
CA ALA A 67 12.65 -11.57 0.23
C ALA A 67 13.88 -10.68 0.52
N SER A 68 13.66 -9.46 0.97
CA SER A 68 14.72 -8.54 1.40
C SER A 68 15.49 -9.09 2.61
N GLU A 69 14.78 -9.57 3.63
CA GLU A 69 15.40 -10.14 4.83
C GLU A 69 16.23 -11.38 4.49
N ALA A 70 15.71 -12.26 3.64
CA ALA A 70 16.42 -13.47 3.21
C ALA A 70 17.65 -13.18 2.34
N ARG A 71 17.60 -12.14 1.50
CA ARG A 71 18.66 -11.82 0.53
C ARG A 71 19.72 -10.86 1.06
N TYR A 72 19.29 -9.84 1.79
CA TYR A 72 20.12 -8.71 2.21
C TYR A 72 20.25 -8.60 3.74
N GLY A 73 19.43 -9.30 4.51
CA GLY A 73 19.44 -9.23 5.98
C GLY A 73 18.78 -7.96 6.55
N ASP A 74 18.00 -7.24 5.74
CA ASP A 74 17.26 -6.04 6.14
C ASP A 74 15.88 -5.97 5.48
N SER A 75 15.05 -5.02 5.90
CA SER A 75 13.75 -4.69 5.30
C SER A 75 13.78 -3.32 4.61
N GLY A 76 14.90 -2.93 4.02
CA GLY A 76 15.10 -1.59 3.46
C GLY A 76 14.19 -1.32 2.25
N GLY A 77 13.55 -0.15 2.22
CA GLY A 77 12.55 0.17 1.20
C GLY A 77 13.01 0.01 -0.26
N LYS A 78 14.29 0.28 -0.55
CA LYS A 78 14.87 0.06 -1.89
C LYS A 78 14.94 -1.41 -2.29
N HIS A 79 15.24 -2.29 -1.34
CA HIS A 79 15.25 -3.74 -1.58
C HIS A 79 13.83 -4.29 -1.70
N GLN A 80 12.87 -3.73 -0.95
CA GLN A 80 11.47 -4.07 -1.11
C GLN A 80 10.94 -3.66 -2.48
N GLU A 81 11.26 -2.47 -2.97
CA GLU A 81 10.92 -2.01 -4.33
C GLU A 81 11.54 -2.92 -5.41
N GLU A 82 12.76 -3.41 -5.20
CA GLU A 82 13.44 -4.35 -6.12
C GLU A 82 12.74 -5.73 -6.16
N LEU A 83 12.47 -6.30 -4.98
CA LEU A 83 12.08 -7.71 -4.83
C LEU A 83 10.56 -7.92 -4.79
N GLY A 84 9.82 -6.94 -4.27
CA GLY A 84 8.37 -6.97 -4.09
C GLY A 84 7.59 -7.31 -5.36
N PRO A 85 7.89 -6.75 -6.54
CA PRO A 85 7.18 -7.07 -7.78
C PRO A 85 7.22 -8.56 -8.14
N ALA A 86 8.34 -9.25 -7.87
CA ALA A 86 8.46 -10.67 -8.16
C ALA A 86 7.61 -11.52 -7.20
N GLU A 87 7.58 -11.19 -5.91
CA GLU A 87 6.75 -11.87 -4.92
C GLU A 87 5.26 -11.58 -5.13
N ALA A 88 4.90 -10.33 -5.43
CA ALA A 88 3.53 -9.93 -5.76
C ALA A 88 2.94 -10.76 -6.89
N ARG A 89 3.70 -11.01 -7.96
CA ARG A 89 3.26 -11.86 -9.08
C ARG A 89 2.93 -13.27 -8.65
N LYS A 90 3.69 -13.86 -7.72
CA LYS A 90 3.42 -15.21 -7.20
C LYS A 90 2.10 -15.24 -6.43
N VAL A 91 1.89 -14.27 -5.54
CA VAL A 91 0.65 -14.17 -4.74
C VAL A 91 -0.56 -13.93 -5.66
N LEU A 92 -0.47 -12.98 -6.58
CA LEU A 92 -1.53 -12.67 -7.54
C LEU A 92 -1.87 -13.85 -8.46
N ALA A 93 -0.85 -14.58 -8.94
CA ALA A 93 -1.05 -15.78 -9.76
C ALA A 93 -1.73 -16.90 -8.98
N GLY A 94 -1.36 -17.09 -7.70
CA GLY A 94 -1.99 -18.07 -6.82
C GLY A 94 -3.46 -17.77 -6.52
N VAL A 95 -3.84 -16.50 -6.41
CA VAL A 95 -5.24 -16.06 -6.22
C VAL A 95 -6.05 -16.16 -7.52
N GLY A 96 -5.43 -15.78 -8.65
CA GLY A 96 -6.06 -15.74 -9.97
C GLY A 96 -7.14 -14.66 -10.11
N GLY A 97 -7.59 -14.40 -11.35
CA GLY A 97 -8.69 -13.44 -11.62
C GLY A 97 -8.27 -11.97 -11.78
N PHE A 98 -6.97 -11.69 -11.78
CA PHE A 98 -6.40 -10.39 -12.18
C PHE A 98 -6.02 -10.42 -13.67
N SER A 99 -6.31 -9.35 -14.38
CA SER A 99 -5.86 -9.18 -15.76
C SER A 99 -4.35 -8.86 -15.80
N PRO A 100 -3.65 -9.12 -16.93
CA PRO A 100 -2.24 -8.76 -17.06
C PRO A 100 -1.96 -7.27 -16.79
N HIS A 101 -2.84 -6.37 -17.25
CA HIS A 101 -2.70 -4.93 -17.02
C HIS A 101 -2.82 -4.57 -15.53
N GLU A 102 -3.74 -5.20 -14.80
CA GLU A 102 -3.87 -5.00 -13.35
C GLU A 102 -2.62 -5.48 -12.62
N VAL A 103 -2.11 -6.66 -12.96
CA VAL A 103 -0.88 -7.21 -12.36
C VAL A 103 0.30 -6.27 -12.61
N GLU A 104 0.48 -5.77 -13.83
CA GLU A 104 1.56 -4.82 -14.12
C GLU A 104 1.43 -3.53 -13.31
N ARG A 105 0.22 -2.96 -13.19
CA ARG A 105 0.04 -1.73 -12.43
C ARG A 105 0.24 -1.93 -10.92
N ILE A 106 -0.25 -3.04 -10.37
CA ILE A 106 -0.02 -3.43 -8.97
C ILE A 106 1.49 -3.56 -8.72
N CYS A 107 2.20 -4.31 -9.57
CA CYS A 107 3.64 -4.49 -9.45
C CYS A 107 4.40 -3.18 -9.58
N TRP A 108 3.95 -2.28 -10.47
CA TRP A 108 4.55 -0.95 -10.58
C TRP A 108 4.36 -0.14 -9.30
N LEU A 109 3.18 -0.15 -8.69
CA LEU A 109 2.95 0.56 -7.41
C LEU A 109 3.86 0.01 -6.31
N ILE A 110 3.99 -1.32 -6.22
CA ILE A 110 4.91 -1.99 -5.29
C ILE A 110 6.37 -1.64 -5.58
N ALA A 111 6.77 -1.50 -6.85
CA ALA A 111 8.14 -1.11 -7.19
C ALA A 111 8.48 0.37 -6.86
N HIS A 112 7.51 1.17 -6.43
CA HIS A 112 7.68 2.62 -6.23
C HIS A 112 7.08 3.13 -4.91
N HIS A 113 6.64 2.27 -3.98
CA HIS A 113 5.97 2.69 -2.74
C HIS A 113 6.91 3.34 -1.70
N HIS A 114 8.24 3.33 -1.93
CA HIS A 114 9.21 4.13 -1.18
C HIS A 114 9.84 5.24 -2.03
N THR A 115 9.25 5.54 -3.20
CA THR A 115 9.69 6.58 -4.12
C THR A 115 8.79 7.80 -4.03
N TYR A 116 9.22 8.78 -3.24
CA TYR A 116 8.43 9.97 -2.89
C TYR A 116 8.57 11.16 -3.87
N THR A 117 9.49 11.08 -4.82
CA THR A 117 9.77 12.13 -5.81
C THR A 117 9.10 11.85 -7.16
N GLY A 118 8.67 12.89 -7.87
CA GLY A 118 8.12 12.72 -9.23
C GLY A 118 6.75 12.02 -9.28
N VAL A 119 6.06 11.92 -8.14
CA VAL A 119 4.75 11.25 -8.01
C VAL A 119 3.67 12.07 -8.70
N THR A 120 3.22 11.59 -9.86
CA THR A 120 2.21 12.23 -10.72
C THR A 120 0.88 11.48 -10.76
N ALA A 121 0.90 10.16 -10.53
CA ALA A 121 -0.29 9.31 -10.56
C ALA A 121 -1.01 9.34 -9.20
N LEU A 122 -2.34 9.42 -9.24
CA LEU A 122 -3.17 9.54 -8.04
C LEU A 122 -3.12 8.28 -7.16
N ASP A 123 -3.18 7.09 -7.74
CA ASP A 123 -3.05 5.82 -7.02
C ASP A 123 -1.70 5.69 -6.30
N HIS A 124 -0.61 6.10 -6.97
CA HIS A 124 0.71 6.16 -6.33
C HIS A 124 0.71 7.12 -5.16
N ARG A 125 0.16 8.32 -5.33
CA ARG A 125 0.05 9.30 -4.24
C ARG A 125 -0.72 8.74 -3.05
N ILE A 126 -1.88 8.15 -3.29
CA ILE A 126 -2.73 7.60 -2.23
C ILE A 126 -2.03 6.45 -1.50
N LEU A 127 -1.30 5.58 -2.21
CA LEU A 127 -0.57 4.49 -1.56
C LEU A 127 0.47 5.04 -0.58
N LEU A 128 1.25 6.06 -0.97
CA LEU A 128 2.25 6.69 -0.11
C LEU A 128 1.62 7.38 1.11
N GLU A 129 0.49 8.06 0.91
CA GLU A 129 -0.23 8.75 1.98
C GLU A 129 -0.84 7.75 2.97
N ALA A 130 -1.49 6.70 2.48
CA ALA A 130 -2.11 5.67 3.31
C ALA A 130 -1.08 4.90 4.14
N ASP A 131 0.04 4.51 3.54
CA ASP A 131 1.16 3.89 4.23
C ASP A 131 1.71 4.82 5.33
N PHE A 132 1.95 6.09 5.00
CA PHE A 132 2.44 7.05 5.99
C PHE A 132 1.46 7.31 7.14
N LEU A 133 0.15 7.34 6.90
CA LEU A 133 -0.84 7.47 7.99
C LEU A 133 -0.63 6.37 9.04
N VAL A 134 -0.39 5.13 8.61
CA VAL A 134 -0.13 4.00 9.52
C VAL A 134 1.25 4.10 10.18
N ASN A 135 2.30 4.35 9.39
CA ASN A 135 3.68 4.47 9.90
C ASN A 135 3.81 5.60 10.91
N SER A 136 3.14 6.73 10.69
CA SER A 136 3.17 7.86 11.62
C SER A 136 2.77 7.47 13.05
N PHE A 137 1.82 6.52 13.17
CA PHE A 137 1.37 5.99 14.45
C PHE A 137 2.25 4.84 14.95
N GLU A 138 2.53 3.85 14.10
CA GLU A 138 3.28 2.64 14.50
C GLU A 138 4.72 2.95 14.91
N ASP A 139 5.39 3.85 14.18
CA ASP A 139 6.76 4.28 14.45
C ASP A 139 6.85 5.38 15.53
N ARG A 140 5.70 5.86 16.02
CA ARG A 140 5.60 6.94 17.01
C ARG A 140 6.38 8.19 16.58
N LEU A 141 6.16 8.61 15.34
CA LEU A 141 6.89 9.74 14.75
C LEU A 141 6.65 11.04 15.54
N SER A 142 7.65 11.92 15.53
CA SER A 142 7.52 13.25 16.13
C SER A 142 6.59 14.14 15.28
N ALA A 143 6.01 15.17 15.91
CA ALA A 143 5.20 16.16 15.20
C ALA A 143 5.98 16.83 14.04
N GLU A 144 7.29 17.06 14.21
CA GLU A 144 8.17 17.61 13.17
C GLU A 144 8.34 16.65 11.99
N SER A 145 8.53 15.35 12.26
CA SER A 145 8.63 14.33 11.21
C SER A 145 7.32 14.19 10.43
N ILE A 146 6.19 14.23 11.13
CA ILE A 146 4.85 14.21 10.52
C ILE A 146 4.65 15.44 9.62
N ALA A 147 4.91 16.65 10.12
CA ALA A 147 4.79 17.88 9.34
C ALA A 147 5.73 17.88 8.12
N THR A 148 6.96 17.40 8.28
CA THR A 148 7.94 17.30 7.18
C THR A 148 7.45 16.36 6.08
N PHE A 149 6.93 15.19 6.43
CA PHE A 149 6.42 14.25 5.44
C PHE A 149 5.14 14.78 4.78
N ARG A 150 4.22 15.37 5.55
CA ARG A 150 3.02 16.04 5.04
C ARG A 150 3.37 17.01 3.93
N ASP A 151 4.26 17.95 4.21
CA ASP A 151 4.60 19.04 3.28
C ASP A 151 5.29 18.49 2.00
N ARG A 152 6.09 17.43 2.15
CA ARG A 152 6.82 16.82 1.02
C ARG A 152 5.96 15.89 0.17
N VAL A 153 5.03 15.16 0.76
CA VAL A 153 4.38 14.00 0.11
C VAL A 153 2.87 14.14 0.01
N PHE A 154 2.16 14.68 1.00
CA PHE A 154 0.70 14.72 0.96
C PHE A 154 0.18 15.76 -0.03
N ARG A 155 -0.72 15.34 -0.93
CA ARG A 155 -1.34 16.18 -1.95
C ARG A 155 -2.85 15.95 -2.06
N THR A 156 -3.39 14.81 -1.63
CA THR A 156 -4.84 14.61 -1.67
C THR A 156 -5.53 15.40 -0.56
N PRO A 157 -6.64 16.10 -0.84
CA PRO A 157 -7.45 16.76 0.18
C PRO A 157 -7.88 15.82 1.31
N SER A 158 -8.31 14.60 0.98
CA SER A 158 -8.75 13.63 1.99
C SER A 158 -7.61 13.04 2.82
N GLY A 159 -6.45 12.74 2.23
CA GLY A 159 -5.26 12.32 2.97
C GLY A 159 -4.77 13.39 3.94
N LEU A 160 -4.76 14.67 3.51
CA LEU A 160 -4.43 15.80 4.37
C LEU A 160 -5.40 15.96 5.55
N ALA A 161 -6.71 15.84 5.28
CA ALA A 161 -7.73 15.91 6.32
C ALA A 161 -7.58 14.78 7.35
N LEU A 162 -7.37 13.54 6.90
CA LEU A 162 -7.13 12.40 7.79
C LEU A 162 -5.88 12.58 8.66
N LEU A 163 -4.79 13.06 8.07
CA LEU A 163 -3.56 13.32 8.83
C LEU A 163 -3.77 14.41 9.91
N SER A 164 -4.46 15.50 9.54
CA SER A 164 -4.88 16.58 10.46
C SER A 164 -5.71 16.02 11.61
N ASP A 165 -6.75 15.23 11.30
CA ASP A 165 -7.66 14.70 12.31
C ASP A 165 -7.00 13.67 13.24
N MET A 166 -6.08 12.84 12.72
CA MET A 166 -5.34 11.86 13.53
C MET A 166 -4.40 12.52 14.56
N TRP A 167 -3.81 13.66 14.21
CA TRP A 167 -2.75 14.30 15.00
C TRP A 167 -3.15 15.64 15.60
N GLY A 168 -4.36 16.14 15.33
CA GLY A 168 -4.88 17.40 15.84
C GLY A 168 -4.13 18.63 15.34
N GLN A 169 -3.70 18.62 14.06
CA GLN A 169 -2.86 19.68 13.46
C GLN A 169 -3.57 20.47 12.38
#